data_AF-A0A945DMR6-F1
#
_entry.id   AF-A0A945DMR6-F1
#
_cell.length_a   1.000
_cell.length_b   1.000
_cell.length_c   1.000
_cell.angle_alpha   90.00
_cell.angle_beta   90.00
_cell.angle_gamma   90.00
#
_symmetry.space_group_name_H-M   'P 1'
#
loop_
_entity.id
_entity.type
_entity.pdbx_description
1 polymer ?
#
loop_
_entity_poly.entity_id
_entity_poly.type
_entity_poly.pdbx_seq_one_letter_code
_entity_poly.pdbx_strand_id
1 'polypeptide(L)'
;MRGADRAKVKAKAESRDAVLAKQQAKAKTEVARSSLFDTKGKVRGILFRMKTEKSGTRTPVFQIGIMSTKLDKIVNTTVSINLHGLKGAWQKAVDFYVQHKKISKKSLLYRKLVRAQPNKAQLDAMKKRRKRR
;
A
#
# COMPACT_ATOMS: atom_id res chain seq x y z
N MET A 1 -51.85 -1.17 6.34
CA MET A 1 -51.17 -1.44 5.04
C MET A 1 -51.27 -2.91 4.69
N ARG A 2 -51.88 -3.25 3.55
CA ARG A 2 -51.96 -4.62 3.01
C ARG A 2 -50.64 -5.02 2.32
N GLY A 3 -50.46 -6.32 2.05
CA GLY A 3 -49.19 -6.90 1.58
C GLY A 3 -48.62 -6.32 0.28
N ALA A 4 -49.47 -5.94 -0.68
CA ALA A 4 -49.02 -5.39 -1.97
C ALA A 4 -48.37 -4.01 -1.85
N ASP A 5 -48.91 -3.11 -1.01
CA ASP A 5 -48.34 -1.78 -0.78
C ASP A 5 -47.04 -1.87 0.02
N ARG A 6 -46.96 -2.80 0.99
CA ARG A 6 -45.70 -3.11 1.69
C ARG A 6 -44.63 -3.64 0.73
N ALA A 7 -44.99 -4.49 -0.23
CA ALA A 7 -44.05 -5.02 -1.22
C ALA A 7 -43.51 -3.93 -2.15
N LYS A 8 -44.36 -3.00 -2.61
CA LYS A 8 -43.92 -1.85 -3.42
C LYS A 8 -42.95 -0.94 -2.66
N VAL A 9 -43.24 -0.65 -1.39
CA VAL A 9 -42.34 0.15 -0.53
C VAL A 9 -41.01 -0.58 -0.31
N LYS A 10 -41.04 -1.88 -0.04
CA LYS A 10 -39.85 -2.71 0.14
C LYS A 10 -38.96 -2.73 -1.11
N ALA A 11 -39.53 -2.95 -2.30
CA ALA A 11 -38.77 -2.95 -3.55
C ALA A 11 -38.10 -1.60 -3.84
N LYS A 12 -38.80 -0.49 -3.53
CA LYS A 12 -38.24 0.87 -3.66
C LYS A 12 -37.10 1.12 -2.67
N ALA A 13 -37.20 0.58 -1.45
CA ALA A 13 -36.13 0.64 -0.46
C ALA A 13 -34.91 -0.19 -0.89
N GLU A 14 -35.11 -1.45 -1.29
CA GLU A 14 -34.05 -2.35 -1.74
C GLU A 14 -33.31 -1.79 -2.98
N SER A 15 -34.04 -1.20 -3.93
CA SER A 15 -33.43 -0.53 -5.08
C SER A 15 -32.55 0.65 -4.67
N ARG A 16 -32.96 1.41 -3.65
CA ARG A 16 -32.19 2.56 -3.14
C ARG A 16 -30.96 2.09 -2.37
N ASP A 17 -31.09 1.04 -1.57
CA ASP A 17 -29.98 0.44 -0.83
C ASP A 17 -28.93 -0.15 -1.77
N ALA A 18 -29.35 -0.79 -2.87
CA ALA A 18 -28.43 -1.30 -3.89
C ALA A 18 -27.61 -0.18 -4.56
N VAL A 19 -28.22 0.99 -4.81
CA VAL A 19 -27.52 2.16 -5.35
C VAL A 19 -26.55 2.73 -4.32
N LEU A 20 -26.98 2.88 -3.07
CA LEU A 20 -26.14 3.38 -1.98
C LEU A 20 -24.93 2.48 -1.74
N ALA A 21 -25.12 1.16 -1.71
CA ALA A 21 -24.04 0.19 -1.55
C ALA A 21 -22.97 0.32 -2.66
N LYS A 22 -23.40 0.51 -3.92
CA LYS A 22 -22.49 0.74 -5.05
C LYS A 22 -21.70 2.05 -4.89
N GLN A 23 -22.37 3.13 -4.47
CA GLN A 23 -21.71 4.42 -4.23
C GLN A 23 -20.69 4.33 -3.09
N GLN A 24 -21.04 3.69 -1.98
CA GLN A 24 -20.13 3.47 -0.86
C GLN A 24 -18.92 2.61 -1.26
N ALA A 25 -19.10 1.56 -2.07
CA ALA A 25 -18.00 0.75 -2.56
C ALA A 25 -17.02 1.56 -3.43
N LYS A 26 -17.55 2.44 -4.30
CA LYS A 26 -16.72 3.36 -5.10
C LYS A 26 -15.95 4.34 -4.22
N ALA A 27 -16.64 5.02 -3.29
CA ALA A 27 -16.04 5.98 -2.38
C ALA A 27 -14.93 5.34 -1.52
N LYS A 28 -15.17 4.14 -0.97
CA LYS A 28 -14.16 3.37 -0.22
C LYS A 28 -12.92 3.07 -1.07
N THR A 29 -13.12 2.72 -2.34
CA THR A 29 -12.02 2.45 -3.27
C THR A 29 -11.21 3.70 -3.58
N GLU A 30 -11.88 4.84 -3.76
CA GLU A 30 -11.24 6.12 -4.04
C GLU A 30 -10.45 6.64 -2.83
N VAL A 31 -11.03 6.59 -1.63
CA VAL A 31 -10.34 6.91 -0.37
C VAL A 31 -9.13 6.01 -0.17
N ALA A 32 -9.28 4.70 -0.41
CA ALA A 32 -8.16 3.78 -0.32
C ALA A 32 -7.03 4.15 -1.29
N ARG A 33 -7.35 4.63 -2.50
CA ARG A 33 -6.37 5.09 -3.50
C ARG A 33 -5.72 6.42 -3.13
N SER A 34 -6.46 7.39 -2.62
CA SER A 34 -5.92 8.69 -2.22
C SER A 34 -5.01 8.57 -0.99
N SER A 35 -5.31 7.62 -0.10
CA SER A 35 -4.51 7.32 1.10
C SER A 35 -3.20 6.56 0.84
N LEU A 36 -2.83 6.27 -0.41
CA LEU A 36 -1.62 5.48 -0.71
C LEU A 36 -0.31 6.25 -0.49
N PHE A 37 -0.37 7.58 -0.57
CA PHE A 37 0.77 8.45 -0.34
C PHE A 37 0.54 9.28 0.92
N ASP A 38 1.60 9.49 1.68
CA ASP A 38 1.63 10.45 2.76
C ASP A 38 1.72 11.88 2.18
N THR A 39 1.45 12.89 3.02
CA THR A 39 1.61 14.32 2.76
C THR A 39 2.98 14.68 2.18
N LYS A 40 4.02 13.94 2.56
CA LYS A 40 5.41 14.10 2.05
C LYS A 40 5.68 13.31 0.76
N GLY A 41 4.67 12.71 0.14
CA GLY A 41 4.79 11.92 -1.09
C GLY A 41 5.36 10.51 -0.90
N LYS A 42 5.59 10.06 0.35
CA LYS A 42 6.08 8.70 0.63
C LYS A 42 4.95 7.68 0.52
N VAL A 43 5.27 6.47 0.07
CA VAL A 43 4.29 5.38 -0.04
C VAL A 43 3.92 4.87 1.36
N ARG A 44 2.65 4.97 1.74
CA ARG A 44 2.15 4.43 3.00
C ARG A 44 2.18 2.91 2.96
N GLY A 45 2.78 2.31 3.99
CA GLY A 45 2.97 0.87 4.12
C GLY A 45 4.30 0.35 3.57
N ILE A 46 5.17 1.19 3.00
CA ILE A 46 6.56 0.84 2.69
C ILE A 46 7.51 1.76 3.48
N LEU A 47 8.22 1.19 4.43
CA LEU A 47 9.18 1.86 5.28
C LEU A 47 10.60 1.59 4.79
N PHE A 48 11.38 2.65 4.65
CA PHE A 48 12.81 2.54 4.40
C PHE A 48 13.58 2.64 5.73
N ARG A 49 14.20 1.54 6.17
CA ARG A 49 14.84 1.45 7.49
C ARG A 49 16.13 0.64 7.47
N MET A 50 16.93 0.80 8.53
CA MET A 50 18.03 -0.12 8.83
C MET A 50 17.50 -1.25 9.70
N LYS A 51 17.71 -2.50 9.28
CA LYS A 51 17.46 -3.69 10.07
C LYS A 51 18.77 -4.18 10.66
N THR A 52 18.77 -4.55 11.93
CA THR A 52 19.89 -5.22 12.57
C THR A 52 19.64 -6.72 12.47
N GLU A 53 20.52 -7.43 11.78
CA GLU A 53 20.47 -8.89 11.70
C GLU A 53 21.05 -9.52 12.98
N LYS A 54 20.81 -10.81 13.21
CA LYS A 54 21.30 -11.53 14.40
C LYS A 54 22.83 -11.48 14.55
N SER A 55 23.55 -11.37 13.44
CA SER A 55 25.01 -11.18 13.40
C SER A 55 25.47 -9.79 13.86
N GLY A 56 24.56 -8.89 14.24
CA GLY A 56 24.85 -7.48 14.54
C GLY A 56 25.03 -6.61 13.31
N THR A 57 25.15 -7.21 12.11
CA THR A 57 25.25 -6.48 10.85
C THR A 57 23.98 -5.69 10.57
N ARG A 58 24.13 -4.41 10.22
CA ARG A 58 22.99 -3.55 9.87
C ARG A 58 22.84 -3.44 8.36
N THR A 59 21.67 -3.86 7.89
CA THR A 59 21.35 -3.89 6.47
C THR A 59 20.23 -2.90 6.18
N PRO A 60 20.38 -2.03 5.16
CA PRO A 60 19.27 -1.21 4.70
C PRO A 60 18.21 -2.09 4.02
N VAL A 61 16.95 -1.93 4.43
CA VAL A 61 15.82 -2.73 3.94
C VAL A 61 14.61 -1.85 3.63
N PHE A 62 13.79 -2.32 2.70
CA PHE A 62 12.40 -1.89 2.56
C PHE A 62 11.52 -2.84 3.34
N GLN A 63 10.87 -2.36 4.39
CA GLN A 63 9.87 -3.11 5.14
C GLN A 63 8.49 -2.72 4.63
N ILE A 64 7.76 -3.70 4.12
CA ILE A 64 6.38 -3.56 3.66
C ILE A 64 5.47 -4.11 4.75
N GLY A 65 4.51 -3.31 5.19
CA GLY A 65 3.45 -3.73 6.11
C GLY A 65 2.12 -3.18 5.63
N ILE A 66 1.29 -4.06 5.07
CA ILE A 66 0.05 -3.65 4.41
C ILE A 66 -1.10 -4.61 4.71
N MET A 67 -2.30 -4.03 4.79
CA MET A 67 -3.54 -4.78 4.72
C MET A 67 -3.74 -5.33 3.30
N SER A 68 -3.69 -6.65 3.14
CA SER A 68 -3.78 -7.33 1.84
C SER A 68 -5.23 -7.52 1.42
N THR A 69 -5.62 -6.93 0.29
CA THR A 69 -6.94 -7.17 -0.33
C THR A 69 -7.01 -8.56 -1.00
N LYS A 70 -5.86 -9.21 -1.21
CA LYS A 70 -5.79 -10.58 -1.76
C LYS A 70 -6.01 -11.66 -0.70
N LEU A 71 -5.49 -11.44 0.51
CA LEU A 71 -5.45 -12.45 1.57
C LEU A 71 -6.33 -12.09 2.79
N ASP A 72 -6.94 -10.91 2.75
CA ASP A 72 -7.74 -10.35 3.84
C ASP A 72 -7.06 -10.36 5.22
N LYS A 73 -5.74 -10.19 5.22
CA LYS A 73 -4.93 -10.07 6.45
C LYS A 73 -3.79 -9.07 6.30
N ILE A 74 -3.24 -8.61 7.41
CA ILE A 74 -2.02 -7.82 7.42
C ILE A 74 -0.86 -8.72 7.00
N VAL A 75 -0.08 -8.28 6.01
CA VAL A 75 1.11 -8.99 5.55
C VAL A 75 2.32 -8.10 5.72
N ASN A 76 3.36 -8.68 6.31
CA ASN A 76 4.65 -8.03 6.52
C ASN A 76 5.72 -8.74 5.70
N THR A 77 6.58 -7.98 5.02
CA THR A 77 7.70 -8.51 4.24
C THR A 77 8.83 -7.50 4.25
N THR A 78 10.07 -7.99 4.17
CA THR A 78 11.26 -7.14 4.09
C THR A 78 12.09 -7.50 2.87
N VAL A 79 12.52 -6.49 2.12
CA VAL A 79 13.40 -6.66 0.96
C VAL A 79 14.75 -5.98 1.26
N SER A 80 15.83 -6.76 1.16
CA SER A 80 17.19 -6.27 1.39
C SER A 80 17.69 -5.44 0.21
N ILE A 81 18.23 -4.25 0.50
CA ILE A 81 18.85 -3.39 -0.51
C ILE A 81 20.26 -3.86 -0.85
N ASN A 82 20.98 -4.47 0.10
CA ASN A 82 22.33 -4.98 -0.17
C ASN A 82 22.30 -6.12 -1.20
N LEU A 83 21.26 -6.96 -1.18
CA LEU A 83 21.14 -8.11 -2.08
C LEU A 83 20.65 -7.75 -3.49
N HIS A 84 19.77 -6.75 -3.61
CA HIS A 84 19.08 -6.44 -4.87
C HIS A 84 19.42 -5.06 -5.45
N GLY A 85 20.28 -4.30 -4.78
CA GLY A 85 20.48 -2.89 -5.06
C GLY A 85 19.24 -2.04 -4.75
N LEU A 86 19.41 -0.72 -4.73
CA LEU A 86 18.33 0.21 -4.38
C LEU A 86 17.14 0.11 -5.35
N LYS A 87 17.41 0.02 -6.66
CA LYS A 87 16.40 -0.09 -7.72
C LYS A 87 15.70 -1.44 -7.72
N GLY A 88 16.45 -2.54 -7.66
CA GLY A 88 15.87 -3.87 -7.63
C GLY A 88 15.05 -4.12 -6.36
N ALA A 89 15.57 -3.69 -5.20
CA ALA A 89 14.84 -3.83 -3.94
C ALA A 89 13.55 -3.01 -3.91
N TRP A 90 13.57 -1.77 -4.43
CA TRP A 90 12.38 -0.94 -4.52
C TRP A 90 11.34 -1.54 -5.47
N GLN A 91 11.78 -1.99 -6.65
CA GLN A 91 10.91 -2.63 -7.63
C GLN A 91 10.18 -3.84 -7.03
N LYS A 92 10.92 -4.72 -6.33
CA LYS A 92 10.32 -5.87 -5.63
C LYS A 92 9.34 -5.46 -4.53
N ALA A 93 9.68 -4.43 -3.74
CA ALA A 93 8.79 -3.91 -2.71
C ALA A 93 7.48 -3.35 -3.30
N VAL A 94 7.56 -2.61 -4.40
CA VAL A 94 6.40 -2.08 -5.12
C VAL A 94 5.59 -3.19 -5.78
N ASP A 95 6.24 -4.17 -6.41
CA ASP A 95 5.57 -5.32 -7.01
C ASP A 95 4.75 -6.13 -5.99
N PHE A 96 5.34 -6.39 -4.83
CA PHE A 96 4.66 -7.02 -3.71
C PHE A 96 3.45 -6.18 -3.25
N TYR A 97 3.67 -4.87 -3.09
CA TYR A 97 2.63 -3.94 -2.69
C TYR A 97 1.43 -3.96 -3.64
N VAL A 98 1.67 -3.83 -4.95
CA VAL A 98 0.59 -3.77 -5.94
C VAL A 98 -0.14 -5.10 -6.09
N GLN A 99 0.56 -6.22 -5.95
CA GLN A 99 -0.06 -7.54 -5.96
C GLN A 99 -1.07 -7.69 -4.82
N HIS A 100 -0.70 -7.26 -3.61
CA HIS A 100 -1.55 -7.36 -2.42
C HIS A 100 -2.68 -6.31 -2.39
N LYS A 101 -2.49 -5.16 -3.04
CA LYS A 101 -3.51 -4.11 -3.19
C LYS A 101 -4.36 -4.23 -4.47
N LYS A 102 -4.14 -5.28 -5.28
CA LYS A 102 -4.81 -5.48 -6.59
C LYS A 102 -4.67 -4.26 -7.53
N ILE A 103 -3.51 -3.62 -7.53
CA ILE A 103 -3.20 -2.49 -8.42
C ILE A 103 -2.57 -3.03 -9.70
N SER A 104 -3.06 -2.61 -10.87
CA SER A 104 -2.49 -3.01 -12.16
C SER A 104 -1.13 -2.36 -12.41
N LYS A 105 -0.17 -3.13 -12.93
CA LYS A 105 1.15 -2.63 -13.36
C LYS A 105 1.08 -1.64 -14.52
N LYS A 106 0.00 -1.65 -15.30
CA LYS A 106 -0.21 -0.70 -16.41
C LYS A 106 -0.72 0.66 -15.92
N SER A 107 -1.22 0.73 -14.68
CA SER A 107 -1.84 1.95 -14.12
C SER A 107 -0.84 3.09 -13.90
N LEU A 108 -1.33 4.32 -14.00
CA LEU A 108 -0.56 5.53 -13.63
C LEU A 108 -0.12 5.48 -12.16
N LEU A 109 -0.93 4.86 -11.31
CA LEU A 109 -0.63 4.69 -9.89
C LEU A 109 0.62 3.83 -9.68
N TYR A 110 0.76 2.71 -10.39
CA TYR A 110 1.97 1.90 -10.35
C TYR A 110 3.20 2.71 -10.78
N ARG A 111 3.11 3.49 -11.85
CA ARG A 111 4.22 4.37 -12.29
C ARG A 111 4.57 5.40 -11.21
N LYS A 112 3.58 5.95 -10.52
CA LYS A 112 3.77 6.88 -9.40
C LYS A 112 4.46 6.19 -8.21
N LEU A 113 4.09 4.95 -7.88
CA LEU A 113 4.74 4.16 -6.84
C LEU A 113 6.21 3.86 -7.18
N VAL A 114 6.50 3.46 -8.42
CA VAL A 114 7.88 3.23 -8.87
C VAL A 114 8.70 4.51 -8.80
N ARG A 115 8.14 5.66 -9.19
CA ARG A 115 8.80 6.97 -9.11
C ARG A 115 9.02 7.49 -7.69
N ALA A 116 8.24 7.05 -6.71
CA ALA A 116 8.39 7.43 -5.30
C ALA A 116 9.57 6.73 -4.61
N GLN A 117 10.53 6.22 -5.39
CA GLN A 117 11.73 5.55 -4.91
C GLN A 117 12.59 6.49 -4.06
N PRO A 118 13.07 6.03 -2.88
CA PRO A 118 14.06 6.75 -2.10
C PRO A 118 15.38 6.92 -2.86
N ASN A 119 16.04 8.06 -2.70
CA ASN A 119 17.27 8.37 -3.43
C ASN A 119 18.52 7.78 -2.75
N LYS A 120 19.63 7.69 -3.50
CA LYS A 120 20.90 7.17 -2.99
C LYS A 120 21.47 8.03 -1.86
N ALA A 121 21.27 9.35 -1.91
CA ALA A 121 21.67 10.28 -0.86
C ALA A 121 20.97 9.98 0.50
N GLN A 122 19.69 9.60 0.48
CA GLN A 122 18.93 9.19 1.67
C GLN A 122 19.47 7.88 2.24
N LEU A 123 19.83 6.92 1.37
CA LEU A 123 20.48 5.68 1.78
C LEU A 123 21.84 5.96 2.46
N ASP A 124 22.65 6.82 1.86
CA ASP A 124 23.96 7.18 2.40
C ASP A 124 23.85 8.00 3.68
N ALA A 125 22.87 8.91 3.78
CA ALA A 125 22.56 9.64 5.00
C ALA A 125 22.14 8.68 6.13
N MET A 126 21.36 7.64 5.84
CA MET A 126 20.99 6.61 6.83
C MET A 126 22.19 5.80 7.30
N LYS A 127 23.14 5.49 6.41
CA LYS A 127 24.41 4.85 6.77
C LYS A 127 25.28 5.78 7.61
N LYS A 128 25.39 7.06 7.23
CA LYS A 128 26.23 8.08 7.87
C LYS A 128 25.74 8.55 9.23
N ARG A 129 24.42 8.64 9.47
CA ARG A 129 23.82 9.10 10.73
C ARG A 129 24.27 8.29 11.97
N ARG A 130 24.94 7.16 11.78
CA ARG A 130 25.56 6.34 12.84
C ARG A 130 27.05 6.65 13.10
N LYS A 131 27.80 7.26 12.17
CA LYS A 131 29.25 7.49 12.38
C LYS A 131 29.57 8.45 13.54
N ARG A 132 28.55 9.11 14.12
CA ARG A 132 28.65 9.81 15.41
C ARG A 132 28.44 8.80 16.55
N ARG A 133 29.48 8.06 16.90
CA ARG A 133 29.69 7.45 18.21
C ARG A 133 31.15 7.08 18.35
#